data_AF-A0A968DL45-F1
#
_entry.id   AF-A0A968DL45-F1
#
_cell.length_a   1.000
_cell.length_b   1.000
_cell.length_c   1.000
_cell.angle_alpha   90.00
_cell.angle_beta   90.00
_cell.angle_gamma   90.00
#
_symmetry.space_group_name_H-M   'P 1'
#
loop_
_entity.id
_entity.type
_entity.pdbx_description
1 polymer ?
#
loop_
_entity_poly.entity_id
_entity_poly.type
_entity_poly.pdbx_seq_one_letter_code
_entity_poly.pdbx_strand_id
1 'polypeptide(L)'
;MLAFDGFYDVGDAYIYRNDRGITAQGMASGVAPGVYTMWWVVWNAPENCNTAYACLEPDLFNSEVRVAIGYAGGAMTDKNGNFMISAHLSEGETLTGFPYPEFQALGLQLNDTTMIDSRHAEIHLVFRYHGIVEPMLLSTAMHTFNGGCEYTIPISGSEPAYGTPGSNICVDTHFVIFPSEDTP
;
A
#
# COMPACT_ATOMS: atom_id res chain seq x y z
N MET A 1 11.81 4.03 -12.06
CA MET A 1 12.56 2.84 -12.52
C MET A 1 13.01 2.09 -11.28
N LEU A 2 12.49 0.89 -11.03
CA LEU A 2 12.76 0.12 -9.81
C LEU A 2 13.86 -0.89 -10.12
N ALA A 3 14.89 -1.01 -9.27
CA ALA A 3 15.92 -2.03 -9.42
C ALA A 3 16.41 -2.53 -8.06
N PHE A 4 16.15 -3.80 -7.78
CA PHE A 4 16.98 -4.73 -7.02
C PHE A 4 16.84 -6.13 -7.66
N ASP A 5 17.79 -7.02 -7.39
CA ASP A 5 18.01 -8.27 -8.15
C ASP A 5 16.78 -9.20 -8.15
N GLY A 6 16.34 -9.66 -9.34
CA GLY A 6 15.26 -10.65 -9.51
C GLY A 6 13.85 -10.13 -9.80
N PHE A 7 13.62 -8.82 -9.89
CA PHE A 7 12.32 -8.28 -10.30
C PHE A 7 12.16 -8.30 -11.83
N TYR A 8 11.32 -9.19 -12.33
CA TYR A 8 10.73 -9.00 -13.66
C TYR A 8 9.75 -7.84 -13.57
N ASP A 9 9.79 -6.95 -14.56
CA ASP A 9 8.68 -6.04 -14.82
C ASP A 9 7.46 -6.91 -15.18
N VAL A 10 6.51 -6.97 -14.25
CA VAL A 10 5.30 -7.79 -14.37
C VAL A 10 4.07 -6.93 -14.64
N GLY A 11 4.20 -5.61 -14.76
CA GLY A 11 3.04 -4.75 -14.81
C GLY A 11 3.31 -3.25 -14.78
N ASP A 12 2.23 -2.51 -15.00
CA ASP A 12 2.24 -1.05 -15.06
C ASP A 12 1.41 -0.46 -13.92
N ALA A 13 1.76 0.75 -13.53
CA ALA A 13 0.94 1.55 -12.66
C ALA A 13 0.94 3.01 -13.10
N TYR A 14 -0.21 3.65 -12.95
CA TYR A 14 -0.43 5.03 -13.32
C TYR A 14 -1.17 5.75 -12.22
N ILE A 15 -0.90 7.04 -12.09
CA ILE A 15 -1.76 7.93 -11.35
C ILE A 15 -2.12 9.16 -12.16
N TYR A 16 -3.33 9.65 -11.94
CA TYR A 16 -3.78 10.95 -12.38
C TYR A 16 -4.05 11.82 -11.15
N ARG A 17 -3.41 12.99 -11.10
CA ARG A 17 -3.51 13.94 -9.99
C ARG A 17 -4.17 15.22 -10.45
N ASN A 18 -4.98 15.80 -9.58
CA ASN A 18 -5.55 17.13 -9.73
C ASN A 18 -5.88 17.66 -8.33
N ASP A 19 -6.25 18.93 -8.22
CA ASP A 19 -6.48 19.65 -6.96
C ASP A 19 -7.69 19.13 -6.13
N ARG A 20 -8.24 17.96 -6.45
CA ARG A 20 -9.25 17.24 -5.65
C ARG A 20 -8.73 15.92 -5.09
N GLY A 21 -7.64 15.38 -5.63
CA GLY A 21 -7.13 14.07 -5.26
C GLY A 21 -6.43 13.32 -6.38
N ILE A 22 -6.25 12.02 -6.12
CA ILE A 22 -5.48 11.11 -6.95
C ILE A 22 -6.34 9.93 -7.37
N THR A 23 -6.27 9.58 -8.65
CA THR A 23 -6.80 8.30 -9.14
C THR A 23 -5.62 7.43 -9.53
N ALA A 24 -5.53 6.23 -8.97
CA ALA A 24 -4.51 5.25 -9.30
C ALA A 24 -5.10 4.06 -10.04
N GLN A 25 -4.26 3.48 -10.89
CA GLN A 25 -4.48 2.17 -11.48
C GLN A 25 -3.19 1.38 -11.41
N GLY A 26 -3.28 0.16 -10.90
CA GLY A 26 -2.21 -0.84 -10.95
C GLY A 26 -2.68 -2.06 -11.72
N MET A 27 -1.84 -2.56 -12.61
CA MET A 27 -2.12 -3.77 -13.38
C MET A 27 -0.87 -4.64 -13.43
N ALA A 28 -1.06 -5.95 -13.37
CA ALA A 28 0.02 -6.90 -13.56
C ALA A 28 -0.47 -8.12 -14.35
N SER A 29 0.49 -8.81 -14.96
CA SER A 29 0.28 -10.02 -15.74
C SER A 29 1.35 -11.06 -15.43
N GLY A 30 0.99 -12.34 -15.49
CA GLY A 30 1.92 -13.43 -15.19
C GLY A 30 2.38 -13.50 -13.73
N VAL A 31 1.67 -12.84 -12.81
CA VAL A 31 1.95 -12.94 -11.37
C VAL A 31 1.37 -14.23 -10.77
N ALA A 32 1.79 -14.57 -9.56
CA ALA A 32 1.29 -15.75 -8.87
C ALA A 32 -0.25 -15.70 -8.69
N PRO A 33 -0.98 -16.79 -8.94
CA PRO A 33 -2.41 -16.80 -8.71
C PRO A 33 -2.78 -16.52 -7.25
N GLY A 34 -3.79 -15.69 -7.01
CA GLY A 34 -4.31 -15.41 -5.68
C GLY A 34 -4.94 -14.03 -5.55
N VAL A 35 -5.04 -13.56 -4.31
CA VAL A 35 -5.58 -12.24 -3.98
C VAL A 35 -4.45 -11.23 -3.79
N TYR A 36 -4.65 -10.05 -4.34
CA TYR A 36 -3.79 -8.89 -4.18
C TYR A 36 -4.59 -7.72 -3.63
N THR A 37 -3.99 -6.96 -2.72
CA THR A 37 -4.47 -5.65 -2.30
C THR A 37 -3.47 -4.59 -2.68
N MET A 38 -3.97 -3.39 -2.97
CA MET A 38 -3.20 -2.19 -3.24
C MET A 38 -3.38 -1.23 -2.06
N TRP A 39 -2.27 -0.63 -1.63
CA TRP A 39 -2.22 0.28 -0.50
C TRP A 39 -1.61 1.61 -0.92
N TRP A 40 -2.21 2.69 -0.44
CA TRP A 40 -1.62 4.02 -0.50
C TRP A 40 -0.57 4.14 0.59
N VAL A 41 0.61 4.63 0.22
CA VAL A 41 1.55 5.28 1.14
C VAL A 41 1.72 6.71 0.65
N VAL A 42 1.22 7.65 1.44
CA VAL A 42 1.23 9.08 1.15
C VAL A 42 2.29 9.73 2.03
N TRP A 43 3.28 10.33 1.40
CA TRP A 43 4.29 11.14 2.07
C TRP A 43 3.90 12.60 1.88
N ASN A 44 3.30 13.21 2.90
CA ASN A 44 2.75 14.57 2.77
C ASN A 44 3.83 15.67 2.79
N ALA A 45 5.03 15.38 3.29
CA ALA A 45 6.16 16.32 3.31
C ALA A 45 7.44 15.63 2.78
N PRO A 46 7.45 15.25 1.48
CA PRO A 46 8.54 14.45 0.91
C PRO A 46 9.88 15.20 0.86
N GLU A 47 9.89 16.52 0.95
CA GLU A 47 11.08 17.35 1.12
C GLU A 47 11.87 17.03 2.41
N ASN A 48 11.21 16.46 3.42
CA ASN A 48 11.81 16.08 4.70
C ASN A 48 12.33 14.65 4.73
N CYS A 49 12.22 13.90 3.62
CA CYS A 49 12.80 12.57 3.51
C CYS A 49 14.34 12.66 3.51
N ASN A 50 15.00 11.58 3.95
CA ASN A 50 16.46 11.52 4.09
C ASN A 50 17.18 11.88 2.78
N THR A 51 16.58 11.50 1.66
CA THR A 51 16.81 12.15 0.37
C THR A 51 15.54 12.92 0.01
N ALA A 52 15.64 14.24 -0.07
CA ALA A 52 14.49 15.09 -0.36
C ALA A 52 13.80 14.64 -1.67
N TYR A 53 12.47 14.48 -1.61
CA TYR A 53 11.63 14.02 -2.72
C TYR A 53 11.93 12.59 -3.22
N ALA A 54 12.55 11.76 -2.39
CA ALA A 54 12.82 10.36 -2.66
C ALA A 54 12.66 9.52 -1.38
N CYS A 55 11.43 9.50 -0.86
CA CYS A 55 11.12 8.81 0.38
C CYS A 55 11.25 7.29 0.23
N LEU A 56 11.79 6.64 1.26
CA LEU A 56 11.95 5.19 1.33
C LEU A 56 11.60 4.66 2.72
N GLU A 57 11.62 3.34 2.91
CA GLU A 57 11.26 2.70 4.19
C GLU A 57 11.92 3.32 5.45
N PRO A 58 13.20 3.71 5.45
CA PRO A 58 13.81 4.36 6.62
C PRO A 58 13.11 5.67 7.04
N ASP A 59 12.46 6.36 6.12
CA ASP A 59 11.74 7.61 6.39
C ASP A 59 10.45 7.38 7.20
N LEU A 60 9.96 6.13 7.30
CA LEU A 60 8.83 5.79 8.19
C LEU A 60 9.13 6.05 9.67
N PHE A 61 10.40 6.21 10.04
CA PHE A 61 10.85 6.54 11.41
C PHE A 61 11.05 8.05 11.62
N ASN A 62 10.72 8.87 10.64
CA ASN A 62 10.80 10.32 10.71
C ASN A 62 9.39 10.93 10.79
N SER A 63 9.08 11.67 11.85
CA SER A 63 7.77 12.33 11.98
C SER A 63 7.58 13.50 11.02
N GLU A 64 8.67 14.10 10.53
CA GLU A 64 8.62 15.31 9.70
C GLU A 64 8.15 15.03 8.28
N VAL A 65 8.17 13.77 7.82
CA VAL A 65 7.70 13.38 6.48
C VAL A 65 6.18 13.17 6.41
N ARG A 66 5.51 13.12 7.57
CA ARG A 66 4.05 13.13 7.70
C ARG A 66 3.34 12.06 6.88
N VAL A 67 3.67 10.80 7.14
CA VAL A 67 3.17 9.65 6.39
C VAL A 67 1.73 9.31 6.76
N ALA A 68 0.91 9.03 5.75
CA ALA A 68 -0.40 8.41 5.87
C ALA A 68 -0.49 7.16 4.98
N ILE A 69 -0.95 6.05 5.54
CA ILE A 69 -1.10 4.76 4.88
C ILE A 69 -2.57 4.31 4.94
N GLY A 70 -3.08 3.71 3.86
CA GLY A 70 -4.44 3.17 3.85
C GLY A 70 -4.75 2.26 2.67
N TYR A 71 -5.85 1.53 2.81
CA TYR A 71 -6.34 0.61 1.79
C TYR A 71 -6.79 1.38 0.54
N ALA A 72 -6.38 0.91 -0.64
CA ALA A 72 -6.76 1.51 -1.92
C ALA A 72 -7.77 0.63 -2.67
N GLY A 73 -7.54 -0.68 -2.72
CA GLY A 73 -8.38 -1.62 -3.45
C GLY A 73 -7.82 -3.03 -3.43
N GLY A 74 -8.57 -3.98 -4.00
CA GLY A 74 -8.16 -5.38 -4.03
C GLY A 74 -8.75 -6.11 -5.23
N ALA A 75 -8.02 -7.11 -5.70
CA ALA A 75 -8.41 -7.94 -6.84
C ALA A 75 -7.93 -9.37 -6.65
N MET A 76 -8.62 -10.31 -7.28
CA MET A 76 -8.12 -11.66 -7.50
C MET A 76 -7.55 -11.75 -8.91
N THR A 77 -6.45 -12.47 -9.07
CA THR A 77 -5.91 -12.77 -10.38
C THR A 77 -6.85 -13.66 -11.20
N ASP A 78 -6.86 -13.49 -12.52
CA ASP A 78 -7.42 -14.49 -13.43
C ASP A 78 -6.54 -15.74 -13.54
N LYS A 79 -6.96 -16.70 -14.36
CA LYS A 79 -6.24 -17.96 -14.62
C LYS A 79 -4.83 -17.79 -15.21
N ASN A 80 -4.52 -16.62 -15.76
CA ASN A 80 -3.22 -16.32 -16.36
C ASN A 80 -2.36 -15.45 -15.43
N GLY A 81 -2.81 -15.20 -14.19
CA GLY A 81 -2.09 -14.32 -13.27
C GLY A 81 -2.25 -12.84 -13.62
N ASN A 82 -3.37 -12.43 -14.23
CA ASN A 82 -3.64 -11.02 -14.50
C ASN A 82 -4.53 -10.41 -13.42
N PHE A 83 -4.23 -9.19 -12.99
CA PHE A 83 -5.14 -8.38 -12.18
C PHE A 83 -5.10 -6.91 -12.58
N MET A 84 -6.15 -6.17 -12.21
CA MET A 84 -6.18 -4.72 -12.26
C MET A 84 -6.91 -4.18 -11.02
N ILE A 85 -6.31 -3.21 -10.36
CA ILE A 85 -6.91 -2.50 -9.22
C ILE A 85 -6.95 -1.01 -9.58
N SER A 86 -8.11 -0.40 -9.41
CA SER A 86 -8.29 1.05 -9.56
C SER A 86 -8.77 1.63 -8.24
N ALA A 87 -8.24 2.79 -7.87
CA ALA A 87 -8.59 3.45 -6.62
C ALA A 87 -8.63 4.97 -6.81
N HIS A 88 -9.40 5.65 -5.97
CA HIS A 88 -9.42 7.10 -5.88
C HIS A 88 -9.20 7.49 -4.42
N LEU A 89 -8.43 8.55 -4.20
CA LEU A 89 -8.18 9.13 -2.89
C LEU A 89 -8.39 10.64 -3.00
N SER A 90 -9.35 11.16 -2.25
CA SER A 90 -9.61 12.61 -2.20
C SER A 90 -8.65 13.29 -1.24
N GLU A 91 -8.32 14.56 -1.48
CA GLU A 91 -7.65 15.37 -0.46
C GLU A 91 -8.51 15.49 0.80
N GLY A 92 -7.88 15.35 1.97
CA GLY A 92 -8.53 15.37 3.28
C GLY A 92 -9.31 14.10 3.63
N GLU A 93 -9.39 13.12 2.73
CA GLU A 93 -10.03 11.83 3.02
C GLU A 93 -9.19 11.03 4.04
N THR A 94 -9.84 10.53 5.09
CA THR A 94 -9.19 9.66 6.06
C THR A 94 -8.90 8.29 5.44
N LEU A 95 -7.63 7.98 5.32
CA LEU A 95 -7.11 6.67 4.97
C LEU A 95 -7.37 5.70 6.12
N THR A 96 -7.93 4.53 5.80
CA THR A 96 -8.32 3.51 6.78
C THR A 96 -7.81 2.12 6.37
N GLY A 97 -7.99 1.14 7.26
CA GLY A 97 -7.65 -0.27 6.98
C GLY A 97 -6.20 -0.66 7.31
N PHE A 98 -5.31 0.30 7.58
CA PHE A 98 -3.94 0.02 8.01
C PHE A 98 -3.85 -0.06 9.56
N PRO A 99 -3.09 -1.02 10.12
CA PRO A 99 -2.88 -1.19 11.57
C PRO A 99 -1.90 -0.15 12.17
N TYR A 100 -2.32 1.12 12.22
CA TYR A 100 -1.50 2.22 12.78
C TYR A 100 -0.99 1.94 14.20
N PRO A 101 -1.83 1.56 15.19
CA PRO A 101 -1.36 1.39 16.56
C PRO A 101 -0.24 0.36 16.69
N GLU A 102 -0.35 -0.75 15.96
CA GLU A 102 0.60 -1.86 16.01
C GLU A 102 1.93 -1.46 15.37
N PHE A 103 1.91 -0.75 14.25
CA PHE A 103 3.13 -0.26 13.61
C PHE A 103 3.77 0.91 14.36
N GLN A 104 2.98 1.79 14.98
CA GLN A 104 3.49 2.83 15.88
C GLN A 104 4.19 2.22 17.11
N ALA A 105 3.69 1.09 17.63
CA ALA A 105 4.35 0.37 18.73
C ALA A 105 5.74 -0.18 18.36
N LEU A 106 6.04 -0.30 17.07
CA LEU A 106 7.36 -0.66 16.54
C LEU A 106 8.28 0.55 16.31
N GLY A 107 7.80 1.76 16.60
CA GLY A 107 8.55 3.00 16.49
C GLY A 107 8.32 3.78 15.19
N LEU A 108 7.44 3.31 14.30
CA LEU A 108 7.10 4.07 13.09
C LEU A 108 6.32 5.35 13.46
N GLN A 109 6.63 6.43 12.77
CA GLN A 109 6.09 7.77 13.00
C GLN A 109 4.89 8.06 12.09
N LEU A 110 3.85 7.25 12.21
CA LEU A 110 2.63 7.34 11.39
C LEU A 110 1.62 8.31 12.01
N ASN A 111 1.90 9.60 11.94
CA ASN A 111 1.14 10.63 12.69
C ASN A 111 -0.04 11.22 11.91
N ASP A 112 -0.04 11.06 10.58
CA ASP A 112 -1.07 11.59 9.70
C ASP A 112 -1.93 10.43 9.16
N THR A 113 -3.19 10.72 8.87
CA THR A 113 -4.16 9.73 8.35
C THR A 113 -4.86 10.21 7.09
N THR A 114 -4.42 11.31 6.49
CA THR A 114 -5.02 11.90 5.30
C THR A 114 -3.94 12.31 4.31
N MET A 115 -4.30 12.35 3.03
CA MET A 115 -3.52 13.09 2.03
C MET A 115 -3.91 14.56 2.09
N ILE A 116 -2.93 15.43 2.26
CA ILE A 116 -3.15 16.86 2.49
C ILE A 116 -3.21 17.62 1.17
N ASP A 117 -2.27 17.31 0.28
CA ASP A 117 -2.12 17.97 -1.00
C ASP A 117 -1.69 16.93 -2.04
N SER A 118 -2.57 16.69 -3.00
CA SER A 118 -2.37 15.66 -4.03
C SER A 118 -1.26 15.99 -5.01
N ARG A 119 -0.95 17.26 -5.22
CA ARG A 119 0.09 17.73 -6.15
C ARG A 119 1.47 17.58 -5.54
N HIS A 120 1.59 17.95 -4.26
CA HIS A 120 2.87 18.09 -3.57
C HIS A 120 3.28 16.81 -2.79
N ALA A 121 2.36 15.87 -2.56
CA ALA A 121 2.70 14.60 -1.91
C ALA A 121 3.53 13.67 -2.81
N GLU A 122 4.43 12.87 -2.23
CA GLU A 122 4.96 11.68 -2.90
C GLU A 122 4.03 10.48 -2.59
N ILE A 123 3.77 9.65 -3.59
CA ILE A 123 2.80 8.55 -3.48
C ILE A 123 3.47 7.25 -3.84
N HIS A 124 3.43 6.28 -2.92
CA HIS A 124 3.75 4.91 -3.26
C HIS A 124 2.48 4.08 -3.33
N LEU A 125 2.40 3.22 -4.34
CA LEU A 125 1.41 2.14 -4.37
C LEU A 125 2.11 0.85 -4.00
N VAL A 126 1.66 0.20 -2.95
CA VAL A 126 2.21 -1.09 -2.49
C VAL A 126 1.21 -2.20 -2.77
N PHE A 127 1.65 -3.26 -3.43
CA PHE A 127 0.85 -4.44 -3.75
C PHE A 127 1.19 -5.58 -2.81
N ARG A 128 0.24 -5.92 -1.96
CA ARG A 128 0.33 -7.01 -0.99
C ARG A 128 -0.35 -8.25 -1.54
N TYR A 129 0.39 -9.35 -1.58
CA TYR A 129 -0.12 -10.66 -1.97
C TYR A 129 -0.65 -11.40 -0.74
N HIS A 130 -1.88 -11.91 -0.83
CA HIS A 130 -2.57 -12.66 0.22
C HIS A 130 -2.62 -14.16 -0.02
N GLY A 131 -2.01 -14.67 -1.10
CA GLY A 131 -2.06 -16.09 -1.43
C GLY A 131 -3.35 -16.51 -2.14
N ILE A 132 -3.45 -17.81 -2.39
CA ILE A 132 -4.72 -18.48 -2.68
C ILE A 132 -5.46 -18.60 -1.36
N VAL A 133 -6.64 -18.02 -1.26
CA VAL A 133 -7.41 -17.96 -0.01
C VAL A 133 -8.62 -18.87 -0.07
N GLU A 134 -8.97 -19.45 1.08
CA GLU A 134 -10.21 -20.21 1.21
C GLU A 134 -11.42 -19.33 0.88
N PRO A 135 -12.49 -19.87 0.27
CA PRO A 135 -13.63 -19.06 -0.15
C PRO A 135 -14.25 -18.20 0.96
N MET A 136 -14.22 -18.67 2.22
CA MET A 136 -14.74 -17.94 3.37
C MET A 136 -13.86 -16.77 3.82
N LEU A 137 -12.57 -16.77 3.45
CA LEU A 137 -11.61 -15.72 3.76
C LEU A 137 -11.42 -14.73 2.60
N LEU A 138 -12.00 -15.01 1.41
CA LEU A 138 -11.81 -14.19 0.23
C LEU A 138 -12.18 -12.72 0.45
N SER A 139 -13.34 -12.46 1.05
CA SER A 139 -13.78 -11.09 1.30
C SER A 139 -12.79 -10.34 2.20
N THR A 140 -12.32 -10.98 3.28
CA THR A 140 -11.35 -10.32 4.17
C THR A 140 -10.01 -10.11 3.48
N ALA A 141 -9.50 -11.10 2.74
CA ALA A 141 -8.22 -10.99 2.04
C ALA A 141 -8.22 -9.91 0.97
N MET A 142 -9.37 -9.65 0.35
CA MET A 142 -9.49 -8.58 -0.65
C MET A 142 -9.59 -7.17 -0.05
N HIS A 143 -9.94 -7.00 1.23
CA HIS A 143 -10.33 -5.69 1.79
C HIS A 143 -9.56 -5.27 3.04
N THR A 144 -8.66 -6.10 3.55
CA THR A 144 -8.01 -5.88 4.85
C THR A 144 -6.53 -6.22 4.77
N PHE A 145 -5.73 -5.60 5.65
CA PHE A 145 -4.28 -5.74 5.64
C PHE A 145 -3.80 -7.17 5.86
N ASN A 146 -4.52 -7.94 6.67
CA ASN A 146 -4.10 -9.27 7.09
C ASN A 146 -5.13 -10.38 6.82
N GLY A 147 -6.20 -10.10 6.08
CA GLY A 147 -7.18 -11.13 5.75
C GLY A 147 -6.53 -12.34 5.08
N GLY A 148 -6.72 -13.52 5.68
CA GLY A 148 -6.14 -14.78 5.21
C GLY A 148 -4.65 -14.96 5.51
N CYS A 149 -3.99 -13.98 6.12
CA CYS A 149 -2.57 -14.02 6.46
C CYS A 149 -2.32 -14.77 7.76
N GLU A 150 -1.17 -15.44 7.83
CA GLU A 150 -0.63 -15.91 9.10
C GLU A 150 -0.17 -14.71 9.94
N TYR A 151 -0.64 -14.62 11.18
CA TYR A 151 -0.21 -13.59 12.12
C TYR A 151 1.01 -14.07 12.88
N THR A 152 2.20 -13.73 12.39
CA THR A 152 3.39 -13.67 13.25
C THR A 152 3.49 -12.26 13.86
N ILE A 153 4.13 -12.12 15.03
CA ILE A 153 4.46 -10.82 15.66
C ILE A 153 5.00 -9.87 14.58
N PRO A 154 4.49 -8.63 14.47
CA PRO A 154 4.08 -7.77 15.59
C PRO A 154 2.58 -7.48 15.78
N ILE A 155 1.72 -7.99 14.91
CA ILE A 155 0.30 -7.58 14.82
C ILE A 155 -0.66 -8.52 15.56
N SER A 156 -0.17 -9.42 16.41
CA SER A 156 -1.03 -10.37 17.13
C SER A 156 -2.01 -9.65 18.06
N GLY A 157 -3.31 -9.96 17.94
CA GLY A 157 -4.36 -9.44 18.83
C GLY A 157 -5.21 -8.31 18.27
N SER A 158 -4.89 -7.80 17.07
CA SER A 158 -5.67 -6.78 16.37
C SER A 158 -6.80 -7.37 15.50
N GLU A 159 -7.07 -8.65 15.69
CA GLU A 159 -8.13 -9.39 15.03
C GLU A 159 -9.48 -9.21 15.74
N PRO A 160 -10.59 -9.02 14.99
CA PRO A 160 -10.74 -9.07 13.53
C PRO A 160 -10.57 -7.72 12.81
N ALA A 161 -10.07 -6.67 13.48
CA ALA A 161 -10.10 -5.30 12.96
C ALA A 161 -9.33 -5.14 11.63
N TYR A 162 -8.27 -5.92 11.44
CA TYR A 162 -7.45 -5.92 10.23
C TYR A 162 -7.56 -7.20 9.40
N GLY A 163 -8.63 -7.96 9.66
CA GLY A 163 -9.13 -9.04 8.83
C GLY A 163 -8.74 -10.44 9.29
N THR A 164 -9.72 -11.35 9.26
CA THR A 164 -9.63 -12.70 9.80
C THR A 164 -8.34 -13.44 9.41
N PRO A 165 -7.63 -14.07 10.37
CA PRO A 165 -6.37 -14.75 10.08
C PRO A 165 -6.58 -15.95 9.16
N GLY A 166 -5.52 -16.33 8.46
CA GLY A 166 -5.43 -17.58 7.74
C GLY A 166 -4.03 -18.20 7.86
N SER A 167 -3.68 -19.04 6.91
CA SER A 167 -2.39 -19.76 6.87
C SER A 167 -1.43 -19.24 5.82
N ASN A 168 -1.78 -18.16 5.10
CA ASN A 168 -0.96 -17.67 4.00
C ASN A 168 0.15 -16.75 4.51
N ILE A 169 1.34 -16.92 3.95
CA ILE A 169 2.43 -15.96 4.13
C ILE A 169 2.15 -14.78 3.19
N CYS A 170 1.69 -13.67 3.77
CA CYS A 170 1.43 -12.46 3.02
C CYS A 170 2.69 -11.61 2.90
N VAL A 171 2.92 -11.08 1.70
CA VAL A 171 4.14 -10.34 1.37
C VAL A 171 3.83 -9.14 0.49
N ASP A 172 4.57 -8.07 0.70
CA ASP A 172 4.52 -6.90 -0.17
C ASP A 172 5.42 -7.21 -1.38
N THR A 173 4.78 -7.54 -2.49
CA THR A 173 5.44 -8.14 -3.66
C THR A 173 6.00 -7.11 -4.62
N HIS A 174 5.29 -5.99 -4.74
CA HIS A 174 5.61 -4.93 -5.68
C HIS A 174 5.27 -3.60 -5.05
N PHE A 175 6.05 -2.57 -5.37
CA PHE A 175 5.71 -1.20 -5.05
C PHE A 175 6.10 -0.32 -6.23
N VAL A 176 5.45 0.82 -6.37
CA VAL A 176 5.80 1.83 -7.37
C VAL A 176 5.77 3.19 -6.72
N ILE A 177 6.72 4.05 -7.09
CA ILE A 177 6.89 5.40 -6.56
C ILE A 177 6.46 6.39 -7.62
N PHE A 178 5.58 7.30 -7.23
CA PHE A 178 5.21 8.48 -7.98
C PHE A 178 5.67 9.72 -7.21
N PRO A 179 6.74 10.38 -7.67
CA PRO A 179 7.29 11.57 -7.02
C PRO A 179 6.26 12.70 -6.89
N SER A 180 6.55 13.66 -6.02
CA SER A 180 5.84 14.95 -5.96
C SER A 180 5.99 15.73 -7.27
N GLU A 181 5.02 16.57 -7.63
CA GLU A 181 5.16 17.53 -8.74
C GLU A 181 6.24 18.59 -8.47
N ASP A 182 6.70 18.75 -7.23
CA ASP A 182 7.79 19.68 -6.85
C ASP A 182 9.20 19.10 -7.01
N THR A 183 9.30 17.83 -7.42
CA THR A 183 10.59 17.17 -7.61
C THR A 183 11.40 17.92 -8.68
N PRO A 184 12.63 18.39 -8.39
CA PRO A 184 13.45 19.18 -9.33
C PRO A 184 13.86 18.45 -10.62
#